data_AF-A0A1F7G2G3-F1
#
_entry.id   AF-A0A1F7G2G3-F1
#
_cell.length_a   1.000
_cell.length_b   1.000
_cell.length_c   1.000
_cell.angle_alpha   90.00
_cell.angle_beta   90.00
_cell.angle_gamma   90.00
#
_symmetry.space_group_name_H-M   'P 1'
#
loop_
_entity.id
_entity.type
_entity.pdbx_description
1 polymer ?
#
loop_
_entity_poly.entity_id
_entity_poly.type
_entity_poly.pdbx_seq_one_letter_code
_entity_poly.pdbx_strand_id
1 'polypeptide(L)'
;MTMLLLVIIVFLVLLALFCLMGSDRETSHEEALQTREKIVARTGSSDDLQRLQAMVHAAVIDDITDEIAYSADPVKTRSMLSDRLWQSISDQEEKIDFAISEDQREELRRNLLDEMLGFGPIQRFLDDNSVSEIIVSGPDEIAISRNGQTEMTGIKFKNADHLRQIVERMTSAFDLHLSRQNPTVSLRLPDGSETTITLSPPPESLPTLKIKK
;
A
#
# COMPACT_ATOMS: atom_id res chain seq x y z
N MET A 1 -48.87 -33.49 3.07
CA MET A 1 -49.81 -32.36 2.86
C MET A 1 -50.08 -31.57 4.15
N THR A 2 -50.05 -32.20 5.33
CA THR A 2 -50.31 -31.57 6.65
C THR A 2 -49.15 -30.71 7.21
N MET A 3 -47.89 -31.05 6.96
CA MET A 3 -46.74 -30.22 7.42
C MET A 3 -46.61 -28.88 6.68
N LEU A 4 -46.90 -28.85 5.37
CA LEU A 4 -46.78 -27.63 4.56
C LEU A 4 -47.82 -26.58 4.98
N LEU A 5 -49.03 -27.03 5.32
CA LEU A 5 -50.11 -26.17 5.80
C LEU A 5 -49.76 -25.53 7.16
N LEU A 6 -49.12 -26.29 8.05
CA LEU A 6 -48.69 -25.80 9.36
C LEU A 6 -47.60 -24.72 9.22
N VAL A 7 -46.64 -24.90 8.32
CA VAL A 7 -45.57 -23.93 8.06
C VAL A 7 -46.13 -22.63 7.49
N ILE A 8 -47.11 -22.72 6.57
CA ILE A 8 -47.77 -21.55 5.98
C ILE A 8 -48.57 -20.78 7.04
N ILE A 9 -49.29 -21.48 7.92
CA ILE A 9 -50.08 -20.84 8.99
C ILE A 9 -49.16 -20.15 10.01
N VAL A 10 -48.07 -20.80 10.42
CA VAL A 10 -47.07 -20.21 11.33
C VAL A 10 -46.41 -18.97 10.71
N PHE A 11 -46.10 -19.02 9.42
CA PHE A 11 -45.51 -17.90 8.69
C PHE A 11 -46.49 -16.72 8.55
N LEU A 12 -47.77 -16.99 8.29
CA LEU A 12 -48.81 -15.96 8.21
C LEU A 12 -49.11 -15.33 9.57
N VAL A 13 -49.08 -16.11 10.66
CA VAL A 13 -49.26 -15.60 12.03
C VAL A 13 -48.06 -14.74 12.46
N LEU A 14 -46.83 -15.14 12.10
CA LEU A 14 -45.63 -14.32 12.32
C LEU A 14 -45.65 -13.02 11.50
N LEU A 15 -46.07 -13.07 10.24
CA LEU A 15 -46.25 -11.87 9.39
C LEU A 15 -47.32 -10.93 9.93
N ALA A 16 -48.42 -11.48 10.45
CA ALA A 16 -49.49 -10.68 11.05
C ALA A 16 -49.06 -10.04 12.37
N LEU A 17 -48.30 -10.77 13.21
CA LEU A 17 -47.68 -10.23 14.43
C LEU A 17 -46.65 -9.15 14.11
N PHE A 18 -45.86 -9.33 13.06
CA PHE A 18 -44.89 -8.35 12.57
C PHE A 18 -45.56 -7.10 11.99
N CYS A 19 -46.75 -7.22 11.38
CA CYS A 19 -47.55 -6.09 10.91
C CYS A 19 -48.32 -5.37 12.04
N LEU A 20 -48.69 -6.06 13.13
CA LEU A 20 -49.38 -5.47 14.28
C LEU A 20 -48.41 -4.75 15.24
N MET A 21 -47.14 -5.11 15.22
CA MET A 21 -46.08 -4.41 15.94
C MET A 21 -45.44 -3.33 15.06
N GLY A 22 -46.09 -2.17 14.97
CA GLY A 22 -45.39 -0.88 14.79
C GLY A 22 -44.66 -0.63 13.46
N SER A 23 -45.31 0.12 12.57
CA SER A 23 -44.80 1.37 12.00
C SER A 23 -43.28 1.66 12.12
N ASP A 24 -42.45 1.03 11.29
CA ASP A 24 -41.08 1.47 10.97
C ASP A 24 -40.65 0.85 9.62
N ARG A 25 -41.33 1.23 8.52
CA ARG A 25 -40.99 0.77 7.16
C ARG A 25 -40.22 1.80 6.32
N GLU A 26 -40.02 3.01 6.80
CA GLU A 26 -39.23 4.04 6.10
C GLU A 26 -37.76 4.05 6.55
N THR A 27 -37.48 3.74 7.82
CA THR A 27 -36.11 3.78 8.39
C THR A 27 -35.17 2.69 7.85
N SER A 28 -35.67 1.48 7.56
CA SER A 28 -34.80 0.38 7.07
C SER A 28 -34.37 0.48 5.60
N HIS A 29 -35.12 1.24 4.77
CA HIS A 29 -34.77 1.44 3.36
C HIS A 29 -33.79 2.62 3.18
N GLU A 30 -33.93 3.64 4.03
CA GLU A 30 -33.08 4.84 4.05
C GLU A 30 -31.71 4.54 4.68
N GLU A 31 -31.64 3.73 5.74
CA GLU A 31 -30.36 3.25 6.31
C GLU A 31 -29.59 2.34 5.33
N ALA A 32 -30.30 1.52 4.55
CA ALA A 32 -29.68 0.66 3.54
C ALA A 32 -29.17 1.47 2.33
N LEU A 33 -29.89 2.53 1.92
CA LEU A 33 -29.46 3.46 0.86
C LEU A 33 -28.28 4.31 1.32
N GLN A 34 -28.31 4.86 2.55
CA GLN A 34 -27.19 5.59 3.14
C GLN A 34 -25.96 4.72 3.33
N THR A 35 -26.13 3.46 3.74
CA THR A 35 -25.02 2.51 3.85
C THR A 35 -24.43 2.21 2.47
N ARG A 36 -25.27 2.05 1.43
CA ARG A 36 -24.80 1.79 0.06
C ARG A 36 -24.12 3.01 -0.56
N GLU A 37 -24.65 4.21 -0.38
CA GLU A 37 -24.00 5.46 -0.80
C GLU A 37 -22.68 5.68 -0.09
N LYS A 38 -22.62 5.43 1.23
CA LYS A 38 -21.38 5.59 2.01
C LYS A 38 -20.31 4.56 1.63
N ILE A 39 -20.72 3.34 1.24
CA ILE A 39 -19.81 2.33 0.69
C ILE A 39 -19.34 2.73 -0.71
N VAL A 40 -20.25 3.13 -1.61
CA VAL A 40 -19.92 3.54 -2.99
C VAL A 40 -19.04 4.80 -3.02
N ALA A 41 -19.30 5.79 -2.17
CA ALA A 41 -18.48 7.00 -2.05
C ALA A 41 -17.08 6.71 -1.48
N ARG A 42 -16.96 5.75 -0.54
CA ARG A 42 -15.66 5.29 -0.04
C ARG A 42 -14.88 4.49 -1.08
N THR A 43 -15.56 3.67 -1.89
CA THR A 43 -14.92 2.90 -2.97
C THR A 43 -14.47 3.81 -4.11
N GLY A 44 -15.29 4.78 -4.54
CA GLY A 44 -14.90 5.77 -5.55
C GLY A 44 -13.69 6.61 -5.12
N SER A 45 -13.70 7.11 -3.88
CA SER A 45 -12.58 7.88 -3.34
C SER A 45 -11.27 7.07 -3.22
N SER A 46 -11.35 5.77 -2.92
CA SER A 46 -10.18 4.89 -2.89
C SER A 46 -9.63 4.60 -4.28
N ASP A 47 -10.50 4.36 -5.26
CA ASP A 47 -10.11 4.08 -6.64
C ASP A 47 -9.53 5.33 -7.31
N ASP A 48 -10.10 6.50 -7.04
CA ASP A 48 -9.62 7.77 -7.57
C ASP A 48 -8.29 8.20 -6.93
N LEU A 49 -8.08 7.91 -5.65
CA LEU A 49 -6.76 8.08 -5.00
C LEU A 49 -5.70 7.18 -5.64
N GLN A 50 -6.02 5.90 -5.92
CA GLN A 50 -5.10 4.99 -6.60
C GLN A 50 -4.78 5.46 -8.03
N ARG A 51 -5.79 5.98 -8.75
CA ARG A 51 -5.61 6.57 -10.09
C ARG A 51 -4.71 7.80 -10.04
N LEU A 52 -4.97 8.72 -9.10
CA LEU A 52 -4.15 9.90 -8.86
C LEU A 52 -2.69 9.51 -8.61
N GLN A 53 -2.47 8.57 -7.69
CA GLN A 53 -1.14 8.04 -7.38
C GLN A 53 -0.44 7.50 -8.63
N ALA A 54 -1.13 6.70 -9.46
CA ALA A 54 -0.56 6.13 -10.68
C ALA A 54 -0.18 7.21 -11.71
N MET A 55 -1.00 8.26 -11.86
CA MET A 55 -0.75 9.37 -12.78
C MET A 55 0.42 10.24 -12.35
N VAL A 56 0.49 10.59 -11.06
CA VAL A 56 1.61 11.36 -10.50
C VAL A 56 2.91 10.57 -10.63
N HIS A 57 2.88 9.27 -10.31
CA HIS A 57 4.05 8.41 -10.42
C HIS A 57 4.57 8.31 -11.85
N ALA A 58 3.68 8.13 -12.85
CA ALA A 58 4.07 8.11 -14.25
C ALA A 58 4.67 9.45 -14.71
N ALA A 59 4.04 10.57 -14.33
CA ALA A 59 4.49 11.90 -14.69
C ALA A 59 5.89 12.23 -14.13
N VAL A 60 6.18 11.80 -12.90
CA VAL A 60 7.46 12.11 -12.24
C VAL A 60 8.56 11.13 -12.65
N ILE A 61 8.26 9.88 -13.01
CA ILE A 61 9.28 8.93 -13.55
C ILE A 61 9.88 9.42 -14.86
N ASP A 62 9.05 9.85 -15.81
CA ASP A 62 9.51 10.36 -17.11
C ASP A 62 10.45 11.56 -16.93
N ASP A 63 10.21 12.33 -15.87
CA ASP A 63 10.94 13.54 -15.52
C ASP A 63 12.20 13.30 -14.66
N ILE A 64 12.33 12.12 -14.05
CA ILE A 64 13.40 11.73 -13.12
C ILE A 64 14.63 11.16 -13.86
N THR A 65 14.39 10.46 -14.97
CA THR A 65 15.42 9.68 -15.66
C THR A 65 16.60 10.55 -16.11
N ASP A 66 16.34 11.82 -16.43
CA ASP A 66 17.36 12.78 -16.86
C ASP A 66 17.97 13.60 -15.69
N GLU A 67 17.28 13.73 -14.56
CA GLU A 67 17.64 14.71 -13.50
C GLU A 67 18.34 14.09 -12.28
N ILE A 68 17.94 12.88 -11.84
CA ILE A 68 18.63 12.16 -10.74
C ILE A 68 20.04 11.74 -11.17
N ALA A 69 20.27 11.48 -12.46
CA ALA A 69 21.58 11.18 -13.00
C ALA A 69 22.60 12.33 -12.83
N TYR A 70 22.13 13.57 -12.60
CA TYR A 70 22.97 14.77 -12.55
C TYR A 70 23.24 15.33 -11.14
N SER A 71 22.53 14.90 -10.10
CA SER A 71 22.72 15.45 -8.74
C SER A 71 23.47 14.47 -7.83
N ALA A 72 24.70 14.82 -7.47
CA ALA A 72 25.53 14.08 -6.51
C ALA A 72 25.21 14.37 -5.02
N ASP A 73 24.19 15.19 -4.74
CA ASP A 73 23.78 15.58 -3.38
C ASP A 73 22.37 15.06 -3.05
N PRO A 74 22.25 13.98 -2.24
CA PRO A 74 20.98 13.35 -1.89
C PRO A 74 19.97 14.30 -1.21
N VAL A 75 20.43 15.30 -0.46
CA VAL A 75 19.55 16.26 0.24
C VAL A 75 18.89 17.16 -0.79
N LYS A 76 19.68 17.65 -1.75
CA LYS A 76 19.20 18.49 -2.85
C LYS A 76 18.25 17.71 -3.77
N THR A 77 18.57 16.47 -4.11
CA THR A 77 17.70 15.59 -4.90
C THR A 77 16.35 15.39 -4.22
N ARG A 78 16.33 15.11 -2.91
CA ARG A 78 15.09 14.92 -2.15
C ARG A 78 14.23 16.19 -2.11
N SER A 79 14.84 17.36 -1.89
CA SER A 79 14.12 18.64 -1.90
C SER A 79 13.50 18.94 -3.27
N MET A 80 14.29 18.80 -4.34
CA MET A 80 13.83 19.05 -5.71
C MET A 80 12.67 18.13 -6.10
N LEU A 81 12.79 16.83 -5.83
CA LEU A 81 11.73 15.87 -6.13
C LEU A 81 10.48 16.10 -5.28
N SER A 82 10.64 16.52 -4.02
CA SER A 82 9.52 16.90 -3.17
C SER A 82 8.71 18.04 -3.78
N ASP A 83 9.38 19.08 -4.26
CA ASP A 83 8.72 20.25 -4.86
C ASP A 83 8.03 19.88 -6.19
N ARG A 84 8.67 19.03 -6.99
CA ARG A 84 8.09 18.52 -8.25
C ARG A 84 6.87 17.63 -8.02
N LEU A 85 6.92 16.75 -7.02
CA LEU A 85 5.78 15.92 -6.63
C LEU A 85 4.60 16.79 -6.19
N TRP A 86 4.86 17.85 -5.44
CA TRP A 86 3.85 18.83 -5.05
C TRP A 86 3.12 19.45 -6.24
N GLN A 87 3.90 19.89 -7.24
CA GLN A 87 3.35 20.46 -8.46
C GLN A 87 2.57 19.41 -9.27
N SER A 88 3.15 18.21 -9.45
CA SER A 88 2.51 17.14 -10.21
C SER A 88 1.19 16.67 -9.59
N ILE A 89 1.12 16.53 -8.26
CA ILE A 89 -0.13 16.19 -7.57
C ILE A 89 -1.21 17.23 -7.87
N SER A 90 -0.87 18.52 -7.76
CA SER A 90 -1.80 19.62 -8.04
C SER A 90 -2.29 19.58 -9.50
N ASP A 91 -1.38 19.36 -10.45
CA ASP A 91 -1.71 19.27 -11.88
C ASP A 91 -2.59 18.06 -12.21
N GLN A 92 -2.40 16.93 -11.52
CA GLN A 92 -3.21 15.74 -11.75
C GLN A 92 -4.58 15.85 -11.09
N GLU A 93 -4.70 16.41 -9.88
CA GLU A 93 -5.99 16.66 -9.19
C GLU A 93 -6.97 17.43 -10.10
N GLU A 94 -6.49 18.46 -10.80
CA GLU A 94 -7.30 19.23 -11.76
C GLU A 94 -7.74 18.39 -12.96
N LYS A 95 -6.88 17.50 -13.47
CA LYS A 95 -7.19 16.65 -14.64
C LYS A 95 -8.24 15.58 -14.35
N ILE A 96 -8.28 15.06 -13.13
CA ILE A 96 -9.21 13.99 -12.73
C ILE A 96 -10.44 14.50 -11.96
N ASP A 97 -10.58 15.82 -11.79
CA ASP A 97 -11.66 16.46 -11.01
C ASP A 97 -11.84 15.82 -9.62
N PHE A 98 -10.70 15.52 -8.97
CA PHE A 98 -10.66 14.86 -7.67
C PHE A 98 -9.65 15.55 -6.77
N ALA A 99 -10.17 16.25 -5.76
CA ALA A 99 -9.37 16.92 -4.75
C ALA A 99 -9.22 16.04 -3.51
N ILE A 100 -8.01 16.00 -2.96
CA ILE A 100 -7.71 15.35 -1.69
C ILE A 100 -7.42 16.39 -0.61
N SER A 101 -7.57 16.00 0.66
CA SER A 101 -7.19 16.86 1.78
C SER A 101 -5.68 17.08 1.83
N GLU A 102 -5.23 18.17 2.45
CA GLU A 102 -3.79 18.45 2.63
C GLU A 102 -3.06 17.30 3.33
N ASP A 103 -3.71 16.63 4.30
CA ASP A 103 -3.13 15.47 4.99
C ASP A 103 -2.90 14.28 4.03
N GLN A 104 -3.90 13.96 3.20
CA GLN A 104 -3.80 12.89 2.20
C GLN A 104 -2.73 13.19 1.14
N ARG A 105 -2.56 14.45 0.83
CA ARG A 105 -1.62 14.96 -0.17
C ARG A 105 -0.19 14.87 0.30
N GLU A 106 0.04 15.28 1.54
CA GLU A 106 1.31 15.12 2.22
C GLU A 106 1.66 13.64 2.41
N GLU A 107 0.68 12.79 2.74
CA GLU A 107 0.87 11.33 2.79
C GLU A 107 1.21 10.76 1.41
N LEU A 108 0.48 11.13 0.36
CA LEU A 108 0.72 10.69 -1.01
C LEU A 108 2.13 11.10 -1.48
N ARG A 109 2.50 12.36 -1.25
CA ARG A 109 3.84 12.89 -1.56
C ARG A 109 4.93 12.10 -0.85
N ARG A 110 4.76 11.83 0.44
CA ARG A 110 5.72 11.04 1.23
C ARG A 110 5.86 9.63 0.68
N ASN A 111 4.74 8.95 0.43
CA ASN A 111 4.73 7.61 -0.13
C ASN A 111 5.42 7.56 -1.51
N LEU A 112 5.19 8.56 -2.36
CA LEU A 112 5.85 8.66 -3.66
C LEU A 112 7.35 8.96 -3.54
N LEU A 113 7.77 9.81 -2.60
CA LEU A 113 9.19 10.01 -2.32
C LEU A 113 9.88 8.74 -1.84
N ASP A 114 9.22 7.98 -0.97
CA ASP A 114 9.77 6.74 -0.43
C ASP A 114 9.82 5.63 -1.50
N GLU A 115 8.85 5.62 -2.43
CA GLU A 115 8.86 4.78 -3.63
C GLU A 115 10.06 5.11 -4.54
N MET A 116 10.29 6.40 -4.79
CA MET A 116 11.29 6.87 -5.75
C MET A 116 12.72 6.87 -5.20
N LEU A 117 12.91 7.30 -3.96
CA LEU A 117 14.22 7.50 -3.33
C LEU A 117 14.50 6.55 -2.16
N GLY A 118 13.46 6.05 -1.49
CA GLY A 118 13.58 5.26 -0.27
C GLY A 118 13.63 3.75 -0.54
N PHE A 119 13.04 2.99 0.37
CA PHE A 119 12.90 1.54 0.23
C PHE A 119 11.46 1.12 -0.12
N GLY A 120 10.68 2.01 -0.72
CA GLY A 120 9.30 1.73 -1.12
C GLY A 120 8.39 1.43 0.09
N PRO A 121 7.48 0.45 0.00
CA PRO A 121 6.48 0.18 1.03
C PRO A 121 7.03 -0.16 2.42
N ILE A 122 8.30 -0.60 2.50
CA ILE A 122 8.93 -0.95 3.78
C ILE A 122 9.57 0.25 4.50
N GLN A 123 9.71 1.41 3.85
CA GLN A 123 10.34 2.60 4.43
C GLN A 123 9.69 2.99 5.76
N ARG A 124 8.35 2.97 5.82
CA ARG A 124 7.60 3.28 7.05
C ARG A 124 7.92 2.37 8.24
N PHE A 125 8.38 1.15 8.01
CA PHE A 125 8.77 0.23 9.08
C PHE A 125 10.23 0.45 9.48
N LEU A 126 11.08 0.86 8.54
CA LEU A 126 12.44 1.31 8.83
C LEU A 126 12.44 2.58 9.67
N ASP A 127 11.50 3.49 9.45
CA ASP A 127 11.38 4.73 10.22
C ASP A 127 10.73 4.53 11.61
N ASP A 128 10.07 3.39 11.84
CA ASP A 128 9.37 3.08 13.09
C ASP A 128 10.31 2.43 14.11
N ASN A 129 10.65 3.19 15.16
CA ASN A 129 11.55 2.73 16.24
C ASN A 129 11.01 1.58 17.09
N SER A 130 9.71 1.27 17.00
CA SER A 130 9.14 0.13 17.72
C SER A 130 9.22 -1.18 16.92
N VAL A 131 9.63 -1.13 15.64
CA VAL A 131 9.97 -2.32 14.84
C VAL A 131 11.41 -2.72 15.13
N SER A 132 11.64 -4.00 15.43
CA SER A 132 12.98 -4.57 15.61
C SER A 132 13.47 -5.39 14.41
N GLU A 133 12.55 -5.95 13.63
CA GLU A 133 12.89 -6.78 12.47
C GLU A 133 11.83 -6.60 11.37
N ILE A 134 12.26 -6.59 10.11
CA ILE A 134 11.40 -6.55 8.93
C ILE A 134 11.74 -7.76 8.08
N ILE A 135 10.73 -8.53 7.69
CA ILE A 135 10.86 -9.75 6.90
C ILE A 135 10.00 -9.60 5.65
N VAL A 136 10.62 -9.75 4.48
CA VAL A 136 9.93 -9.75 3.19
C VAL A 136 10.19 -11.10 2.54
N SER A 137 9.21 -12.00 2.58
CA SER A 137 9.31 -13.30 1.90
C SER A 137 8.95 -13.21 0.41
N GLY A 138 8.27 -12.12 0.00
CA GLY A 138 7.84 -11.88 -1.37
C GLY A 138 7.07 -10.56 -1.49
N PRO A 139 6.59 -10.20 -2.69
CA PRO A 139 5.93 -8.91 -2.94
C PRO A 139 4.65 -8.72 -2.11
N ASP A 140 3.94 -9.79 -1.81
CA ASP A 140 2.69 -9.76 -1.03
C ASP A 140 2.88 -10.11 0.46
N GLU A 141 4.09 -10.45 0.88
CA GLU A 141 4.36 -11.04 2.20
C GLU A 141 5.41 -10.23 2.96
N ILE A 142 4.92 -9.20 3.67
CA ILE A 142 5.72 -8.34 4.54
C ILE A 142 5.27 -8.55 5.99
N ALA A 143 6.19 -9.04 6.81
CA ALA A 143 6.04 -9.22 8.25
C ALA A 143 7.00 -8.30 9.00
N ILE A 144 6.61 -7.90 10.20
CA ILE A 144 7.46 -7.12 11.11
C ILE A 144 7.49 -7.77 12.47
N SER A 145 8.58 -7.59 13.20
CA SER A 145 8.69 -7.98 14.59
C SER A 145 8.70 -6.77 15.50
N ARG A 146 7.89 -6.81 16.56
CA ARG A 146 7.83 -5.82 17.64
C ARG A 146 7.85 -6.55 18.97
N ASN A 147 8.70 -6.14 19.89
CA ASN A 147 8.81 -6.76 21.21
C ASN A 147 8.96 -8.30 21.16
N GLY A 148 9.65 -8.81 20.13
CA GLY A 148 9.87 -10.24 19.92
C GLY A 148 8.67 -11.02 19.35
N GLN A 149 7.58 -10.35 18.97
CA GLN A 149 6.43 -10.96 18.29
C GLN A 149 6.38 -10.54 16.82
N THR A 150 6.16 -11.50 15.93
CA THR A 150 6.07 -11.25 14.49
C THR A 150 4.60 -11.16 14.05
N GLU A 151 4.27 -10.13 13.29
CA GLU A 151 2.93 -9.88 12.76
C GLU A 151 2.98 -9.57 11.26
N MET A 152 1.92 -9.95 10.54
CA MET A 152 1.74 -9.60 9.13
C MET A 152 1.22 -8.17 9.01
N THR A 153 1.84 -7.39 8.12
CA THR A 153 1.52 -5.95 8.02
C THR A 153 0.31 -5.64 7.16
N GLY A 154 -0.06 -6.55 6.24
CA GLY A 154 -1.06 -6.30 5.19
C GLY A 154 -0.58 -5.35 4.09
N ILE A 155 0.62 -4.77 4.20
CA ILE A 155 1.25 -3.92 3.20
C ILE A 155 2.00 -4.80 2.21
N LYS A 156 2.03 -4.35 0.95
CA LYS A 156 2.54 -5.12 -0.18
C LYS A 156 3.33 -4.22 -1.13
N PHE A 157 4.27 -4.82 -1.83
CA PHE A 157 4.81 -4.26 -3.05
C PHE A 157 3.76 -4.30 -4.15
N LYS A 158 3.89 -3.40 -5.12
CA LYS A 158 2.98 -3.33 -6.28
C LYS A 158 2.95 -4.65 -7.05
N ASN A 159 4.13 -5.26 -7.24
CA ASN A 159 4.33 -6.56 -7.87
C ASN A 159 5.77 -7.04 -7.62
N ALA A 160 6.12 -8.21 -8.16
CA ALA A 160 7.45 -8.78 -8.10
C ALA A 160 8.55 -7.87 -8.70
N ASP A 161 8.25 -7.14 -9.78
CA ASP A 161 9.23 -6.27 -10.44
C ASP A 161 9.54 -5.04 -9.60
N HIS A 162 8.54 -4.47 -8.92
CA HIS A 162 8.75 -3.39 -7.97
C HIS A 162 9.68 -3.86 -6.84
N LEU A 163 9.43 -5.03 -6.23
CA LEU A 163 10.35 -5.58 -5.23
C LEU A 163 11.79 -5.76 -5.78
N ARG A 164 11.94 -6.28 -7.01
CA ARG A 164 13.27 -6.41 -7.66
C ARG A 164 13.97 -5.07 -7.82
N GLN A 165 13.27 -4.03 -8.27
CA GLN A 165 13.83 -2.68 -8.45
C GLN A 165 14.32 -2.09 -7.13
N ILE A 166 13.54 -2.24 -6.05
CA ILE A 166 13.94 -1.80 -4.71
C ILE A 166 15.20 -2.52 -4.24
N VAL A 167 15.26 -3.85 -4.43
CA VAL A 167 16.41 -4.66 -4.05
C VAL A 167 17.65 -4.31 -4.86
N GLU A 168 17.51 -4.14 -6.17
CA GLU A 168 18.59 -3.70 -7.04
C GLU A 168 19.13 -2.32 -6.60
N ARG A 169 18.25 -1.38 -6.28
CA ARG A 169 18.65 -0.07 -5.74
C ARG A 169 19.38 -0.20 -4.40
N MET A 170 18.91 -1.06 -3.49
CA MET A 170 19.58 -1.34 -2.23
C MET A 170 21.00 -1.88 -2.47
N THR A 171 21.17 -2.85 -3.37
CA THR A 171 22.46 -3.52 -3.57
C THR A 171 23.44 -2.68 -4.39
N SER A 172 22.96 -1.93 -5.38
CA SER A 172 23.80 -1.07 -6.24
C SER A 172 24.50 0.03 -5.45
N ALA A 173 23.91 0.53 -4.37
CA ALA A 173 24.55 1.51 -3.48
C ALA A 173 25.82 0.99 -2.78
N PHE A 174 25.99 -0.33 -2.69
CA PHE A 174 27.11 -1.00 -2.02
C PHE A 174 27.97 -1.84 -2.98
N ASP A 175 27.79 -1.69 -4.30
CA ASP A 175 28.45 -2.50 -5.34
C ASP A 175 28.21 -4.02 -5.17
N LEU A 176 27.10 -4.39 -4.53
CA LEU A 176 26.68 -5.77 -4.34
C LEU A 176 25.78 -6.21 -5.48
N HIS A 177 25.93 -7.46 -5.90
CA HIS A 177 25.19 -8.01 -7.02
C HIS A 177 24.52 -9.33 -6.62
N LEU A 178 23.20 -9.30 -6.50
CA LEU A 178 22.39 -10.48 -6.21
C LEU A 178 22.19 -11.29 -7.51
N SER A 179 22.64 -12.54 -7.54
CA SER A 179 22.57 -13.37 -8.75
C SER A 179 22.36 -14.83 -8.41
N ARG A 180 22.06 -15.67 -9.40
CA ARG A 180 21.93 -17.11 -9.18
C ARG A 180 23.24 -17.78 -8.70
N GLN A 181 24.39 -17.19 -9.03
CA GLN A 181 25.70 -17.68 -8.57
C GLN A 181 25.99 -17.26 -7.13
N ASN A 182 25.53 -16.06 -6.76
CA ASN A 182 25.64 -15.49 -5.42
C ASN A 182 24.22 -15.15 -4.92
N PRO A 183 23.45 -16.16 -4.48
CA PRO A 183 22.02 -15.99 -4.18
C PRO A 183 21.77 -15.29 -2.85
N THR A 184 22.81 -14.99 -2.06
CA THR A 184 22.67 -14.30 -0.78
C THR A 184 23.73 -13.20 -0.69
N VAL A 185 23.30 -12.00 -0.28
CA VAL A 185 24.18 -10.86 0.03
C VAL A 185 23.78 -10.24 1.36
N SER A 186 24.75 -9.67 2.06
CA SER A 186 24.54 -8.98 3.34
C SER A 186 25.13 -7.58 3.26
N LEU A 187 24.41 -6.60 3.80
CA LEU A 187 24.79 -5.19 3.83
C LEU A 187 24.29 -4.50 5.09
N ARG A 188 24.83 -3.31 5.38
CA ARG A 188 24.29 -2.41 6.40
C ARG A 188 23.68 -1.20 5.73
N LEU A 189 22.41 -0.94 6.04
CA LEU A 189 21.70 0.22 5.54
C LEU A 189 22.24 1.52 6.19
N PRO A 190 21.98 2.70 5.60
CA PRO A 190 22.44 3.98 6.14
C PRO A 190 21.96 4.30 7.57
N ASP A 191 20.83 3.73 7.98
CA ASP A 191 20.29 3.81 9.34
C ASP A 191 21.04 2.92 10.36
N GLY A 192 21.97 2.08 9.88
CA GLY A 192 22.75 1.12 10.67
C GLY A 192 22.20 -0.30 10.67
N SER A 193 21.00 -0.51 10.14
CA SER A 193 20.30 -1.81 10.15
C SER A 193 21.06 -2.88 9.37
N GLU A 194 21.13 -4.09 9.93
CA GLU A 194 21.73 -5.26 9.28
C GLU A 194 20.72 -5.89 8.32
N THR A 195 21.06 -5.95 7.04
CA THR A 195 20.17 -6.47 5.99
C THR A 195 20.80 -7.69 5.32
N THR A 196 20.02 -8.76 5.23
CA THR A 196 20.33 -9.94 4.41
C THR A 196 19.29 -10.05 3.31
N ILE A 197 19.78 -10.22 2.09
CA ILE A 197 18.96 -10.38 0.89
C ILE A 197 19.28 -11.73 0.28
N THR A 198 18.24 -12.51 -0.03
CA THR A 198 18.38 -13.86 -0.59
C THR A 198 17.46 -14.05 -1.80
N LEU A 199 17.92 -14.71 -2.86
CA LEU A 199 17.06 -15.16 -3.94
C LEU A 199 16.37 -16.47 -3.53
N SER A 200 15.05 -16.47 -3.58
CA SER A 200 14.25 -17.68 -3.47
C SER A 200 14.60 -18.70 -4.55
N PRO A 201 14.35 -20.00 -4.29
CA PRO A 201 14.60 -21.05 -5.28
C PRO A 201 13.77 -20.84 -6.57
N PRO A 202 14.19 -21.46 -7.68
CA PRO A 202 13.43 -21.42 -8.94
C PRO A 202 12.01 -22.01 -8.78
N PRO A 203 11.04 -21.60 -9.62
CA PRO A 203 11.24 -20.94 -10.92
C PRO A 203 11.29 -19.41 -10.89
N GLU A 204 10.68 -18.75 -9.89
CA GLU A 204 10.49 -17.29 -9.93
C GLU A 204 11.71 -16.48 -9.50
N SER A 205 12.60 -17.08 -8.69
CA SER A 205 13.84 -16.46 -8.19
C SER A 205 13.61 -15.03 -7.69
N LEU A 206 12.59 -14.85 -6.85
CA LEU A 206 12.27 -13.57 -6.21
C LEU A 206 13.25 -13.26 -5.09
N PRO A 207 13.66 -12.00 -4.91
CA PRO A 207 14.44 -11.62 -3.74
C PRO A 207 13.55 -11.62 -2.49
N THR A 208 14.14 -12.03 -1.37
CA THR A 208 13.58 -12.01 -0.03
C THR A 208 14.50 -11.19 0.86
N LEU A 209 13.93 -10.44 1.80
CA LEU A 209 14.67 -9.52 2.67
C LEU A 209 14.49 -9.92 4.12
N LYS A 210 15.57 -9.75 4.88
CA LYS A 210 15.54 -9.76 6.33
C LYS A 210 16.36 -8.59 6.84
N ILE A 211 15.70 -7.63 7.49
CA ILE A 211 16.32 -6.42 8.02
C ILE A 211 16.18 -6.44 9.54
N LYS A 212 17.29 -6.29 10.24
CA LYS A 212 17.35 -6.22 11.69
C LYS A 212 17.86 -4.84 12.10
N LYS A 213 17.07 -4.13 12.89
CA LYS A 213 17.39 -2.79 13.39
C LYS A 213 18.22 -2.86 14.68
#